data_AF-A0A5P1FTI2-F1
#
_entry.id   AF-A0A5P1FTI2-F1
#
_cell.length_a   1.000
_cell.length_b   1.000
_cell.length_c   1.000
_cell.angle_alpha   90.00
_cell.angle_beta   90.00
_cell.angle_gamma   90.00
#
_symmetry.space_group_name_H-M   'P 1'
#
loop_
_entity.id
_entity.type
_entity.pdbx_description
1 polymer ?
#
loop_
_entity_poly.entity_id
_entity_poly.type
_entity_poly.pdbx_seq_one_letter_code
_entity_poly.pdbx_strand_id
1 'polypeptide(L)' 'MSCMFQVGEVEELSEIFQWKGEVPKGLPDWDEKEKEHVGEELSDVLLYLVRLSDIYNVDLDKAVLRKLELNARKYPIKLY' A
#
# COMPACT_ATOMS: atom_id res chain seq x y z
N MET A 1 20.24 -6.41 3.85
CA MET A 1 19.55 -5.72 4.96
C MET A 1 18.25 -5.08 4.52
N SER A 2 18.21 -4.20 3.51
CA SER A 2 16.98 -3.46 3.15
C SER A 2 15.74 -4.32 2.87
N CYS A 3 15.84 -5.41 2.12
CA CYS A 3 14.65 -6.20 1.70
C CYS A 3 13.92 -6.88 2.88
N MET A 4 14.61 -7.20 3.99
CA MET A 4 13.97 -7.81 5.16
C MET A 4 13.07 -6.84 5.91
N PHE A 5 13.43 -5.55 5.95
CA PHE A 5 12.60 -4.50 6.56
C PHE A 5 11.26 -4.38 5.82
N GLN A 6 11.26 -4.48 4.49
CA GLN A 6 10.04 -4.38 3.68
C GLN A 6 9.02 -5.50 3.96
N VAL A 7 9.52 -6.73 4.18
CA VAL A 7 8.64 -7.85 4.48
C VAL A 7 7.97 -7.65 5.85
N GLY A 8 8.71 -7.09 6.82
CA GLY A 8 8.19 -6.73 8.15
C GLY A 8 7.04 -5.74 8.10
N GLU A 9 7.22 -4.57 7.49
CA GLU A 9 6.16 -3.54 7.43
C GLU A 9 4.88 -4.03 6.71
N VAL A 10 5.05 -4.84 5.65
CA VAL A 10 3.90 -5.43 4.94
C VAL A 10 3.25 -6.55 5.75
N GLU A 11 4.02 -7.27 6.56
CA GLU A 11 3.53 -8.29 7.50
C GLU A 11 2.76 -7.63 8.65
N GLU A 12 3.30 -6.59 9.28
CA GLU A 12 2.64 -5.79 10.33
C GLU A 12 1.31 -5.21 9.82
N LEU A 13 1.32 -4.58 8.64
CA LEU A 13 0.07 -4.14 7.99
C LEU A 13 -0.91 -5.30 7.77
N SER A 14 -0.43 -6.48 7.36
CA SER A 14 -1.27 -7.66 7.11
C SER A 14 -1.87 -8.23 8.40
N GLU A 15 -1.13 -8.18 9.52
CA GLU A 15 -1.59 -8.64 10.83
C GLU A 15 -2.82 -7.87 11.31
N ILE A 16 -2.90 -6.56 11.04
CA ILE A 16 -4.06 -5.73 11.40
C ILE A 16 -5.35 -6.29 10.77
N PHE A 17 -5.28 -6.77 9.53
CA PHE A 17 -6.44 -7.27 8.79
C PHE A 17 -6.69 -8.77 8.99
N GLN A 18 -5.72 -9.53 9.48
CA GLN A 18 -5.76 -11.01 9.52
C GLN A 18 -6.99 -11.56 10.25
N TRP A 19 -7.47 -10.88 11.28
CA TRP A 19 -8.59 -11.33 12.11
C TRP A 19 -9.90 -10.54 11.88
N LYS A 20 -9.91 -9.61 10.92
CA LYS A 20 -11.03 -8.68 10.70
C LYS A 20 -12.06 -9.16 9.68
N GLY A 21 -11.83 -10.28 8.99
CA GLY A 21 -12.75 -10.81 7.97
C GLY A 21 -12.88 -9.89 6.76
N GLU A 22 -14.09 -9.78 6.18
CA GLU A 22 -14.35 -8.79 5.13
C GLU A 22 -14.45 -7.38 5.73
N VAL A 23 -13.48 -6.53 5.39
CA VAL A 23 -13.45 -5.15 5.89
C VAL A 23 -14.11 -4.21 4.87
N PRO A 24 -15.26 -3.59 5.22
CA PRO A 24 -15.94 -2.67 4.31
C PRO A 24 -15.14 -1.38 4.12
N LYS A 25 -15.33 -0.75 2.96
CA LYS A 25 -14.68 0.53 2.63
C LYS A 25 -15.00 1.58 3.71
N GLY A 26 -13.96 2.28 4.16
CA GLY A 26 -14.09 3.37 5.12
C GLY A 26 -14.02 2.96 6.58
N LEU A 27 -13.76 1.68 6.89
CA LEU A 27 -13.51 1.19 8.25
C LEU A 27 -14.59 1.63 9.28
N PRO A 28 -15.89 1.45 9.00
CA PRO A 28 -16.98 1.98 9.83
C PRO A 28 -17.00 1.42 11.25
N ASP A 29 -16.60 0.15 11.44
CA ASP A 29 -16.62 -0.54 12.74
C ASP A 29 -15.29 -0.48 13.48
N TRP A 30 -14.37 0.37 13.03
CA TRP A 30 -13.03 0.50 13.60
C TRP A 30 -12.97 1.72 14.51
N ASP A 31 -12.33 1.57 15.66
CA ASP A 31 -12.07 2.70 16.53
C ASP A 31 -10.98 3.62 15.95
N GLU A 32 -10.84 4.81 16.54
CA GLU A 32 -9.90 5.81 16.02
C GLU A 32 -8.44 5.38 16.19
N LYS A 33 -8.10 4.57 17.19
CA LYS A 33 -6.74 4.06 17.37
C LYS A 33 -6.41 3.01 16.32
N GLU A 34 -7.37 2.15 15.98
CA GLU A 34 -7.19 1.15 14.93
C GLU A 34 -7.00 1.83 13.56
N LYS A 35 -7.74 2.91 13.29
CA LYS A 35 -7.58 3.72 12.07
C LYS A 35 -6.24 4.44 12.02
N GLU A 36 -5.80 5.01 13.15
CA GLU A 36 -4.49 5.65 13.28
C GLU A 36 -3.38 4.63 13.01
N HIS A 37 -3.44 3.47 13.65
CA HIS A 37 -2.46 2.40 13.48
C HIS A 37 -2.36 1.90 12.04
N VAL A 38 -3.48 1.66 11.34
CA VAL A 38 -3.45 1.35 9.90
C VAL A 38 -2.80 2.48 9.08
N GLY A 39 -3.04 3.73 9.46
CA GLY A 39 -2.44 4.88 8.81
C GLY A 39 -0.92 4.92 8.98
N GLU A 40 -0.41 4.55 10.15
CA GLU A 40 1.02 4.43 10.46
C GLU A 40 1.67 3.34 9.60
N GLU A 41 1.15 2.10 9.63
CA GLU A 41 1.70 0.99 8.84
C GLU A 41 1.66 1.25 7.33
N LEU A 42 0.59 1.87 6.83
CA LEU A 42 0.52 2.30 5.42
C LEU A 42 1.57 3.35 5.08
N SER A 43 1.86 4.25 6.03
CA SER A 43 2.87 5.30 5.86
C SER A 43 4.27 4.71 5.86
N ASP A 44 4.55 3.74 6.73
CA ASP A 44 5.86 3.09 6.79
C ASP A 44 6.17 2.30 5.51
N VAL A 45 5.19 1.57 4.97
CA VAL A 45 5.30 0.93 3.65
C VAL A 45 5.58 1.97 2.55
N LEU A 46 4.87 3.11 2.54
CA LEU A 46 5.06 4.16 1.54
C LEU A 46 6.45 4.82 1.65
N LEU A 47 6.84 5.25 2.85
CA LEU A 47 8.13 5.89 3.11
C LEU A 47 9.28 4.97 2.70
N TYR A 48 9.16 3.68 3.00
CA TYR A 48 10.13 2.70 2.56
C TYR A 48 10.19 2.60 1.04
N LEU A 49 9.06 2.50 0.32
CA LEU A 49 9.05 2.44 -1.15
C LEU A 49 9.71 3.67 -1.79
N VAL A 50 9.43 4.86 -1.25
CA VAL A 50 10.08 6.10 -1.68
C VAL A 50 11.59 6.01 -1.46
N ARG A 51 12.03 5.60 -0.26
CA ARG A 51 13.45 5.44 0.05
C ARG A 51 14.14 4.39 -0.84
N LEU A 52 13.45 3.30 -1.15
CA LEU A 52 13.95 2.23 -1.99
C LEU A 52 14.17 2.72 -3.43
N SER A 53 13.24 3.55 -3.93
CA SER A 53 13.35 4.14 -5.26
C SER A 53 14.59 5.02 -5.39
N ASP A 54 14.90 5.81 -4.36
CA ASP A 54 16.12 6.62 -4.26
C ASP A 54 17.39 5.75 -4.24
N ILE A 55 17.42 4.71 -3.40
CA ILE A 55 18.57 3.79 -3.28
C ILE A 55 18.91 3.11 -4.61
N TYR A 56 17.90 2.68 -5.37
CA TYR A 56 18.10 1.98 -6.64
C TYR A 56 17.99 2.88 -7.87
N ASN A 57 17.92 4.20 -7.67
CA ASN A 57 17.81 5.19 -8.74
C ASN A 57 16.65 4.88 -9.72
N VAL A 58 15.50 4.49 -9.17
CA VAL A 58 14.26 4.25 -9.89
C VAL A 58 13.44 5.54 -9.89
N ASP A 59 13.11 6.04 -11.07
CA ASP A 59 12.15 7.14 -11.23
C ASP A 59 10.74 6.64 -10.93
N LEU A 60 10.35 6.74 -9.66
CA LEU A 60 9.08 6.22 -9.15
C LEU A 60 7.89 6.91 -9.79
N ASP A 61 7.97 8.22 -10.05
CA ASP A 61 6.91 9.00 -10.69
C ASP A 61 6.60 8.46 -12.09
N LYS A 62 7.64 8.27 -12.93
CA LYS A 62 7.47 7.67 -14.25
C LYS A 62 6.96 6.23 -14.16
N ALA A 63 7.45 5.45 -13.19
CA ALA A 63 7.03 4.06 -13.01
C ALA A 63 5.54 3.95 -12.66
N VAL A 64 5.04 4.81 -11.77
CA VAL A 64 3.62 4.89 -11.38
C VAL A 64 2.75 5.29 -12.56
N LEU A 65 3.11 6.35 -13.29
CA LEU A 65 2.35 6.80 -14.47
C LEU A 65 2.25 5.70 -15.54
N ARG A 66 3.37 5.05 -15.86
CA ARG A 66 3.39 3.92 -16.79
C ARG A 66 2.51 2.77 -16.29
N LYS A 67 2.51 2.49 -14.99
CA LYS A 67 1.69 1.42 -14.41
C LYS A 67 0.20 1.75 -14.48
N LEU A 68 -0.19 3.00 -14.28
CA LEU A 68 -1.58 3.47 -14.44
C LEU A 68 -2.06 3.28 -15.88
N GLU A 69 -1.27 3.67 -16.88
CA GLU A 69 -1.59 3.45 -18.30
C GLU A 69 -1.79 1.96 -18.63
N LEU A 70 -0.89 1.11 -18.14
CA LEU A 70 -1.01 -0.35 -18.32
C LEU A 70 -2.25 -0.91 -17.64
N ASN A 71 -2.58 -0.44 -16.44
CA ASN A 71 -3.78 -0.87 -15.73
C ASN A 71 -5.06 -0.43 -16.45
N ALA A 72 -5.10 0.77 -17.02
CA ALA A 72 -6.24 1.25 -17.82
C ALA A 72 -6.48 0.38 -19.07
N ARG A 73 -5.40 -0.10 -19.70
CA ARG A 73 -5.50 -1.05 -20.83
C ARG A 73 -5.94 -2.44 -20.38
N LYS A 74 -5.46 -2.90 -19.21
CA LYS A 74 -5.76 -4.23 -18.66
C LYS A 74 -7.19 -4.33 -18.11
N TYR A 75 -7.69 -3.26 -17.49
CA TYR A 75 -9.00 -3.18 -16.86
C TYR A 75 -9.80 -2.01 -17.46
N PRO A 76 -10.28 -2.13 -18.71
CA PRO A 76 -11.08 -1.08 -19.32
C PRO A 76 -12.40 -0.92 -18.56
N ILE A 77 -12.74 0.32 -18.22
CA ILE A 77 -14.03 0.64 -17.60
C ILE A 77 -15.12 0.38 -18.63
N LYS A 78 -15.98 -0.60 -18.35
CA LYS A 78 -17.24 -0.75 -19.08
C LYS A 78 -18.23 0.21 -18.45
N LEU A 79 -18.50 1.33 -19.12
CA LEU A 79 -19.66 2.16 -18.82
C LEU A 79 -20.89 1.37 -19.28
N TYR A 80 -21.68 0.86 -18.34
CA TYR A 80 -23.01 0.32 -18.57
C TYR A 80 -24.05 1.23 -17.91
#